data_AF-A0A0B2VNL2-F1
#
_entry.id   AF-A0A0B2VNL2-F1
#
_cell.length_a   1.000
_cell.length_b   1.000
_cell.length_c   1.000
_cell.angle_alpha   90.00
_cell.angle_beta   90.00
_cell.angle_gamma   90.00
#
_symmetry.space_group_name_H-M   'P 1'
#
loop_
_entity.id
_entity.type
_entity.pdbx_description
1 polymer ?
#
loop_
_entity_poly.entity_id
_entity_poly.type
_entity_poly.pdbx_seq_one_letter_code
_entity_poly.pdbx_strand_id
1 'polypeptide(L)'
;MEVELSSSEDGKIGAITDDSLRITTILAGSAADGKLLPGDVILTVNGEEIKSREQFDSMILSAGSITKVKISRSIANRDVQVEDEKNQSVPSGFEEVEVLMRLRNQRKLGLFLRQYDSAVIVSRIDQGSISAEILRVDDQFLELDGQRPQSKEEARKIIVRALRKNGQVLMKILRPVSEEAKKAVSEKKASMDRPSYAMNSDVLKIAQREQDKIRRGSRKKVRGILSRRSRNSSGGRVSVKEKHESLVIGMDPSKGPLQHVPKPKQPTSKTDDEDDSE
;
A
#
# COMPACT_ATOMS: atom_id res chain seq x y z
N MET A 1 -22.75 -13.72 36.30
CA MET A 1 -22.53 -15.17 36.08
C MET A 1 -21.87 -15.73 37.33
N GLU A 2 -22.19 -16.95 37.75
CA GLU A 2 -21.61 -17.58 38.95
C GLU A 2 -20.81 -18.81 38.53
N VAL A 3 -19.61 -18.97 39.07
CA VAL A 3 -18.64 -19.99 38.69
C VAL A 3 -18.11 -20.65 39.96
N GLU A 4 -18.08 -21.98 39.97
CA GLU A 4 -17.53 -22.77 41.07
C GLU A 4 -16.10 -23.21 40.75
N LEU A 5 -15.14 -22.77 41.56
CA LEU A 5 -13.73 -23.11 41.45
C LEU A 5 -13.36 -24.12 42.53
N SER A 6 -12.60 -25.14 42.17
CA SER A 6 -12.12 -26.16 43.10
C SER A 6 -10.64 -25.89 43.41
N SER A 7 -10.35 -25.21 44.52
CA SER A 7 -8.98 -24.84 44.88
C SER A 7 -8.15 -26.10 45.18
N SER A 8 -6.92 -26.16 44.65
CA SER A 8 -5.95 -27.20 45.02
C SER A 8 -5.34 -26.89 46.39
N GLU A 9 -4.70 -27.88 47.04
CA GLU A 9 -4.23 -27.83 48.44
C GLU A 9 -3.41 -26.57 48.84
N ASP A 10 -2.84 -25.85 47.87
CA ASP A 10 -2.09 -24.60 48.08
C ASP A 10 -2.95 -23.32 48.22
N GLY A 11 -4.29 -23.42 48.19
CA GLY A 11 -5.18 -22.27 48.35
C GLY A 11 -5.11 -21.25 47.21
N LYS A 12 -4.61 -21.67 46.04
CA LYS A 12 -4.44 -20.81 44.86
C LYS A 12 -5.32 -21.32 43.72
N ILE A 13 -6.24 -20.47 43.27
CA ILE A 13 -7.11 -20.77 42.12
C ILE A 13 -6.41 -20.58 40.77
N GLY A 14 -5.24 -19.93 40.75
CA GLY A 14 -4.44 -19.69 39.54
C GLY A 14 -4.96 -18.60 38.61
N ALA A 15 -5.85 -17.73 39.10
CA ALA A 15 -6.24 -16.49 38.41
C ALA A 15 -5.45 -15.30 38.99
N ILE A 16 -4.84 -14.50 38.12
CA ILE A 16 -4.16 -13.25 38.47
C ILE A 16 -5.12 -12.10 38.17
N THR A 17 -5.34 -11.24 39.17
CA THR A 17 -6.21 -10.07 39.06
C THR A 17 -5.43 -8.76 39.15
N ASP A 18 -5.92 -7.75 38.45
CA ASP A 18 -5.49 -6.35 38.58
C ASP A 18 -6.14 -5.66 39.79
N ASP A 19 -5.73 -4.42 40.08
CA ASP A 19 -6.24 -3.60 41.20
C ASP A 19 -7.76 -3.35 41.11
N SER A 20 -8.32 -3.42 39.90
CA SER A 20 -9.77 -3.33 39.64
C SER A 20 -10.50 -4.68 39.68
N LEU A 21 -9.92 -5.71 40.31
CA LEU A 21 -10.48 -7.07 40.40
C LEU A 21 -10.80 -7.70 39.03
N ARG A 22 -10.07 -7.28 37.99
CA ARG A 22 -10.18 -7.82 36.64
C ARG A 22 -9.16 -8.91 36.44
N ILE A 23 -9.58 -10.06 35.93
CA ILE A 23 -8.67 -11.17 35.63
C ILE A 23 -7.79 -10.77 34.45
N THR A 24 -6.48 -10.78 34.63
CA THR A 24 -5.50 -10.44 33.57
C THR A 24 -4.90 -11.69 32.97
N THR A 25 -4.64 -12.71 33.78
CA THR A 25 -3.97 -13.93 33.33
C THR A 25 -4.47 -15.11 34.14
N ILE A 26 -4.62 -16.25 33.48
CA ILE A 26 -4.99 -17.51 34.11
C ILE A 26 -3.84 -18.49 33.88
N LEU A 27 -3.42 -19.15 34.95
CA LEU A 27 -2.39 -20.17 34.89
C LEU A 27 -2.99 -21.45 34.30
N ALA A 28 -2.38 -21.96 33.24
CA ALA A 28 -2.79 -23.20 32.59
C ALA A 28 -2.68 -24.38 33.58
N GLY A 29 -3.69 -25.25 33.62
CA GLY A 29 -3.79 -26.37 34.56
C GLY A 29 -4.25 -26.01 35.97
N SER A 30 -4.70 -24.77 36.21
CA SER A 30 -5.24 -24.33 37.49
C SER A 30 -6.76 -24.51 37.61
N ALA A 31 -7.31 -24.30 38.81
CA ALA A 31 -8.76 -24.37 39.06
C ALA A 31 -9.57 -23.34 38.26
N ALA A 32 -8.95 -22.21 37.90
CA ALA A 32 -9.54 -21.15 37.10
C ALA A 32 -9.47 -21.43 35.58
N ASP A 33 -8.62 -22.36 35.15
CA ASP A 33 -8.43 -22.69 33.74
C ASP A 33 -9.70 -23.29 33.12
N GLY A 34 -10.11 -22.75 31.98
CA GLY A 34 -11.38 -23.08 31.30
C GLY A 34 -12.67 -22.60 31.99
N LYS A 35 -12.63 -22.12 33.24
CA LYS A 35 -13.81 -21.64 33.98
C LYS A 35 -13.91 -20.11 33.99
N LEU A 36 -12.78 -19.45 34.21
CA LEU A 36 -12.63 -18.00 34.15
C LEU A 36 -11.94 -17.62 32.85
N LEU A 37 -12.09 -16.37 32.42
CA LEU A 37 -11.39 -15.84 31.25
C LEU A 37 -10.70 -14.51 31.59
N PRO A 38 -9.57 -14.18 30.93
CA PRO A 38 -9.00 -12.84 30.99
C PRO A 38 -10.05 -11.78 30.59
N GLY A 39 -10.16 -10.72 31.38
CA GLY A 39 -11.15 -9.66 31.22
C GLY A 39 -12.42 -9.85 32.05
N ASP A 40 -12.65 -11.03 32.64
CA ASP A 40 -13.74 -11.21 33.61
C ASP A 40 -13.48 -10.35 34.85
N VAL A 41 -14.54 -9.69 35.36
CA VAL A 41 -14.46 -8.86 36.57
C VAL A 41 -15.12 -9.60 37.73
N ILE A 42 -14.39 -9.78 38.83
CA ILE A 42 -14.91 -10.44 40.03
C ILE A 42 -15.77 -9.44 40.81
N LEU A 43 -17.01 -9.83 41.13
CA LEU A 43 -17.94 -9.03 41.92
C LEU A 43 -18.01 -9.54 43.35
N THR A 44 -18.23 -10.85 43.52
CA THR A 44 -18.39 -11.46 44.84
C THR A 44 -17.70 -12.82 44.91
N VAL A 45 -17.20 -13.20 46.08
CA VAL A 45 -16.65 -14.54 46.37
C VAL A 45 -17.38 -15.10 47.58
N ASN A 46 -17.89 -16.32 47.46
CA ASN A 46 -18.69 -17.00 48.47
C ASN A 46 -19.89 -16.17 49.01
N GLY A 47 -20.40 -15.25 48.19
CA GLY A 47 -21.51 -14.36 48.55
C GLY A 47 -21.09 -13.03 49.20
N GLU A 48 -19.80 -12.81 49.43
CA GLU A 48 -19.28 -11.54 49.97
C GLU A 48 -18.77 -10.63 48.84
N GLU A 49 -19.12 -9.34 48.91
CA GLU A 49 -18.63 -8.32 47.97
C GLU A 49 -17.17 -7.96 48.26
N ILE A 50 -16.36 -7.93 47.21
CA ILE A 50 -14.95 -7.63 47.32
C ILE A 50 -14.68 -6.26 46.69
N LYS A 51 -13.86 -5.46 47.37
CA LYS A 51 -13.46 -4.13 46.89
C LYS A 51 -11.95 -4.00 46.68
N SER A 52 -11.15 -4.91 47.26
CA SER A 52 -9.69 -4.87 47.18
C SER A 52 -9.11 -6.23 46.85
N ARG A 53 -7.94 -6.24 46.21
CA ARG A 53 -7.21 -7.46 45.85
C ARG A 53 -6.80 -8.27 47.07
N GLU A 54 -6.40 -7.62 48.16
CA GLU A 54 -5.99 -8.30 49.40
C GLU A 54 -7.18 -9.03 50.05
N GLN A 55 -8.38 -8.47 49.93
CA GLN A 55 -9.62 -9.13 50.37
C GLN A 55 -9.92 -10.35 49.51
N PHE A 56 -9.69 -10.27 48.20
CA PHE A 56 -9.81 -11.41 47.30
C PHE A 56 -8.85 -12.53 47.68
N ASP A 57 -7.57 -12.23 47.80
CA ASP A 57 -6.56 -13.25 48.13
C ASP A 57 -6.86 -13.89 49.50
N SER A 58 -7.19 -13.11 50.53
CA SER A 58 -7.57 -13.64 51.85
C SER A 58 -8.87 -14.46 51.84
N MET A 59 -9.88 -14.09 51.05
CA MET A 59 -11.10 -14.89 50.88
C MET A 59 -10.83 -16.19 50.12
N ILE A 60 -9.93 -16.20 49.14
CA ILE A 60 -9.55 -17.41 48.41
C ILE A 60 -8.70 -18.34 49.29
N LEU A 61 -7.79 -17.80 50.10
CA LEU A 61 -7.01 -18.59 51.05
C LEU A 61 -7.85 -19.15 52.20
N SER A 62 -8.88 -18.44 52.64
CA SER A 62 -9.81 -18.90 53.68
C SER A 62 -10.94 -19.77 53.13
N ALA A 63 -11.26 -19.65 51.84
CA ALA A 63 -12.14 -20.57 51.16
C ALA A 63 -11.47 -21.95 51.10
N GLY A 64 -12.20 -22.97 51.54
CA GLY A 64 -11.74 -24.35 51.47
C GLY A 64 -11.71 -24.90 50.04
N SER A 65 -12.05 -26.17 49.88
CA SER A 65 -11.90 -26.89 48.61
C SER A 65 -12.76 -26.36 47.45
N ILE A 66 -13.84 -25.60 47.73
CA ILE A 66 -14.75 -25.08 46.70
C ILE A 66 -15.04 -23.60 46.99
N THR A 67 -14.86 -22.76 45.98
CA THR A 67 -15.11 -21.32 46.01
C THR A 67 -16.14 -20.93 44.95
N LYS A 68 -17.22 -20.25 45.36
CA LYS A 68 -18.25 -19.69 44.46
C LYS A 68 -17.89 -18.26 44.11
N VAL A 69 -17.59 -17.98 42.85
CA VAL A 69 -17.22 -16.64 42.39
C VAL A 69 -18.28 -16.11 41.43
N LYS A 70 -18.83 -14.94 41.76
CA LYS A 70 -19.72 -14.21 40.87
C LYS A 70 -18.90 -13.24 40.04
N ILE A 71 -18.97 -13.40 38.73
CA ILE A 71 -18.26 -12.57 37.77
C ILE A 71 -19.22 -11.77 36.89
N SER A 72 -18.74 -10.61 36.46
CA SER A 72 -19.30 -9.83 35.37
C SER A 72 -18.43 -10.03 34.14
N ARG A 73 -19.01 -10.69 33.13
CA ARG A 73 -18.38 -10.88 31.83
C ARG A 73 -18.95 -9.82 30.90
N SER A 74 -18.17 -8.80 30.55
CA SER A 74 -18.61 -7.80 29.59
C SER A 74 -18.60 -8.41 28.19
N ILE A 75 -19.78 -8.47 27.57
CA ILE A 75 -19.99 -9.01 26.22
C ILE A 75 -19.27 -8.19 25.14
N ALA A 76 -18.74 -7.01 25.51
CA ALA A 76 -17.99 -6.11 24.64
C ALA A 76 -16.56 -6.58 24.36
N ASN A 77 -16.01 -7.50 25.16
CA ASN A 77 -14.64 -8.02 25.02
C ASN A 77 -14.65 -9.54 24.81
N ARG A 78 -15.49 -10.02 23.89
CA ARG A 78 -15.55 -11.44 23.51
C ARG A 78 -14.40 -11.89 22.59
N ASP A 79 -13.40 -11.03 22.39
CA ASP A 79 -12.23 -11.26 21.53
C ASP A 79 -10.92 -11.35 22.34
N VAL A 80 -10.94 -12.07 23.47
CA VAL A 80 -9.70 -12.60 24.08
C VAL A 80 -9.87 -14.10 24.29
N GLN A 81 -9.96 -14.81 23.16
CA GLN A 81 -9.58 -16.21 23.09
C GLN A 81 -8.08 -16.26 22.84
N VAL A 82 -7.34 -16.78 23.82
CA VAL A 82 -5.95 -17.23 23.71
C VAL A 82 -6.00 -18.59 24.41
N GLU A 83 -6.01 -19.77 23.80
CA GLU A 83 -5.86 -20.22 22.42
C GLU A 83 -6.81 -21.43 22.30
N ASP A 84 -7.70 -21.51 21.31
CA ASP A 84 -7.37 -22.16 20.04
C ASP A 84 -7.08 -21.15 18.92
N GLU A 85 -5.85 -20.60 18.89
CA GLU A 85 -5.30 -19.93 17.72
C GLU A 85 -5.07 -20.96 16.59
N LYS A 86 -6.14 -21.35 15.88
CA LYS A 86 -6.10 -21.89 14.49
C LYS A 86 -7.46 -22.16 13.84
N ASN A 87 -8.53 -21.59 14.37
CA ASN A 87 -9.79 -21.49 13.62
C ASN A 87 -10.30 -20.04 13.65
N GLN A 88 -9.38 -19.09 13.44
CA GLN A 88 -9.75 -17.84 12.81
C GLN A 88 -10.39 -18.25 11.49
N SER A 89 -11.72 -18.19 11.41
CA SER A 89 -12.56 -18.67 10.31
C SER A 89 -11.83 -18.46 8.99
N VAL A 90 -11.07 -19.47 8.58
CA VAL A 90 -10.40 -19.47 7.29
C VAL A 90 -11.59 -19.47 6.35
N PRO A 91 -11.81 -18.42 5.53
CA PRO A 91 -12.91 -18.43 4.60
C PRO A 91 -12.79 -19.74 3.85
N SER A 92 -13.82 -20.58 3.89
CA SER A 92 -13.84 -21.93 3.34
C SER A 92 -12.91 -22.05 2.13
N GLY A 93 -11.71 -22.62 2.34
CA GLY A 93 -10.74 -22.84 1.28
C GLY A 93 -9.57 -21.86 1.12
N PHE A 94 -9.17 -21.10 2.13
CA PHE A 94 -7.77 -20.65 2.24
C PHE A 94 -6.98 -21.59 3.18
N GLU A 95 -5.68 -21.68 3.00
CA GLU A 95 -4.76 -22.48 3.83
C GLU A 95 -3.62 -21.58 4.30
N GLU A 96 -3.35 -21.59 5.60
CA GLU A 96 -2.19 -20.90 6.16
C GLU A 96 -0.95 -21.79 6.04
N VAL A 97 0.06 -21.28 5.34
CA VAL A 97 1.31 -22.00 5.11
C VAL A 97 2.46 -21.15 5.63
N GLU A 98 3.28 -21.73 6.50
CA GLU A 98 4.54 -21.14 6.90
C GLU A 98 5.64 -21.56 5.93
N VAL A 99 6.40 -20.58 5.44
CA VAL A 99 7.35 -20.79 4.38
C VAL A 99 8.66 -20.10 4.73
N LEU A 100 9.76 -20.81 4.53
CA LEU A 100 11.11 -20.28 4.75
C LEU A 100 11.80 -20.03 3.40
N MET A 101 12.09 -18.78 3.11
CA MET A 101 12.84 -18.38 1.93
C MET A 101 14.32 -18.20 2.26
N ARG A 102 15.20 -18.97 1.61
CA ARG A 102 16.66 -18.84 1.77
C ARG A 102 17.30 -18.22 0.54
N LEU A 103 18.17 -17.24 0.73
CA LEU A 103 18.92 -16.62 -0.35
C LEU A 103 20.02 -17.59 -0.82
N ARG A 104 19.89 -18.12 -2.04
CA ARG A 104 20.96 -18.89 -2.69
C ARG A 104 21.75 -17.96 -3.60
N ASN A 105 23.07 -17.91 -3.42
CA ASN A 105 23.96 -17.02 -4.14
C ASN A 105 23.74 -17.14 -5.67
N GLN A 106 23.57 -15.98 -6.32
CA GLN A 106 23.33 -15.75 -7.77
C GLN A 106 21.91 -15.86 -8.35
N ARG A 107 20.86 -16.15 -7.56
CA ARG A 107 19.48 -16.11 -8.08
C ARG A 107 18.74 -14.82 -7.69
N LYS A 108 17.98 -14.25 -8.62
CA LYS A 108 17.09 -13.12 -8.34
C LYS A 108 15.91 -13.61 -7.51
N LEU A 109 15.37 -12.73 -6.64
CA LEU A 109 14.15 -13.03 -5.88
C LEU A 109 12.94 -13.21 -6.81
N GLY A 110 12.83 -12.40 -7.87
CA GLY A 110 11.77 -12.54 -8.88
C GLY A 110 10.35 -12.38 -8.33
N LEU A 111 10.19 -11.65 -7.23
CA LEU A 111 8.92 -11.47 -6.53
C LEU A 111 8.26 -10.13 -6.91
N PHE A 112 7.02 -10.18 -7.40
CA PHE A 112 6.22 -8.99 -7.65
C PHE A 112 5.07 -8.92 -6.66
N LEU A 113 5.09 -7.88 -5.83
CA LEU A 113 4.08 -7.61 -4.82
C LEU A 113 3.09 -6.56 -5.32
N ARG A 114 1.83 -6.73 -4.95
CA ARG A 114 0.78 -5.73 -5.13
C ARG A 114 -0.01 -5.60 -3.82
N GLN A 115 -0.49 -4.40 -3.54
CA GLN A 115 -1.25 -4.12 -2.33
C GLN A 115 -2.73 -4.00 -2.67
N TYR A 116 -3.57 -4.68 -1.90
CA TYR A 116 -5.02 -4.66 -2.02
C TYR A 116 -5.62 -4.57 -0.63
N ASP A 117 -6.47 -3.57 -0.35
CA ASP A 117 -7.18 -3.43 0.95
C ASP A 117 -6.29 -3.69 2.18
N SER A 118 -5.12 -3.03 2.22
CA SER A 118 -4.08 -3.20 3.26
C SER A 118 -3.40 -4.57 3.34
N ALA A 119 -3.78 -5.53 2.50
CA ALA A 119 -3.09 -6.80 2.32
C ALA A 119 -2.04 -6.73 1.20
N VAL A 120 -0.94 -7.47 1.37
CA VAL A 120 0.10 -7.62 0.36
C VAL A 120 -0.07 -8.98 -0.31
N ILE A 121 -0.25 -8.97 -1.63
CA ILE A 121 -0.51 -10.17 -2.44
C ILE A 121 0.58 -10.34 -3.49
N VAL A 122 0.96 -11.58 -3.77
CA VAL A 122 1.89 -11.93 -4.86
C VAL A 122 1.18 -11.76 -6.20
N SER A 123 1.56 -10.75 -6.97
CA SER A 123 0.96 -10.47 -8.27
C SER A 123 1.50 -11.36 -9.38
N ARG A 124 2.83 -11.55 -9.40
CA ARG A 124 3.56 -12.33 -10.39
C ARG A 124 4.85 -12.86 -9.78
N ILE A 125 5.35 -13.96 -10.34
CA ILE A 125 6.64 -14.53 -9.98
C ILE A 125 7.43 -14.77 -11.27
N ASP A 126 8.71 -14.43 -11.24
CA ASP A 126 9.63 -14.67 -12.35
C ASP A 126 10.09 -16.14 -12.38
N GLN A 127 10.09 -16.77 -13.54
CA GLN A 127 10.47 -18.17 -13.67
C GLN A 127 11.98 -18.34 -13.43
N GLY A 128 12.36 -19.35 -12.64
CA GLY A 128 13.77 -19.57 -12.24
C GLY A 128 14.27 -18.69 -11.09
N SER A 129 13.37 -17.91 -10.48
CA SER A 129 13.65 -17.15 -9.27
C SER A 129 13.48 -18.00 -7.99
N ILE A 130 14.06 -17.55 -6.87
CA ILE A 130 13.91 -18.24 -5.57
C ILE A 130 12.45 -18.27 -5.14
N SER A 131 11.69 -17.22 -5.45
CA SER A 131 10.27 -17.15 -5.10
C SER A 131 9.41 -18.15 -5.91
N ALA A 132 9.85 -18.62 -7.07
CA ALA A 132 9.08 -19.56 -7.89
C ALA A 132 9.00 -20.98 -7.30
N GLU A 133 10.02 -21.39 -6.54
CA GLU A 133 10.06 -22.70 -5.88
C GLU A 133 9.22 -22.72 -4.59
N ILE A 134 8.92 -21.54 -4.05
CA ILE A 134 8.50 -21.36 -2.66
C ILE A 134 7.08 -20.77 -2.58
N LEU A 135 6.80 -19.75 -3.41
CA LEU A 135 5.56 -18.99 -3.42
C LEU A 135 4.77 -19.27 -4.70
N ARG A 136 3.46 -19.02 -4.64
CA ARG A 136 2.55 -19.07 -5.80
C ARG A 136 1.94 -17.69 -6.06
N VAL A 137 1.45 -17.50 -7.28
CA VAL A 137 0.68 -16.31 -7.64
C VAL A 137 -0.60 -16.29 -6.81
N ASP A 138 -1.01 -15.10 -6.38
CA ASP A 138 -2.17 -14.84 -5.53
C ASP A 138 -2.04 -15.31 -4.07
N ASP A 139 -0.85 -15.76 -3.63
CA ASP A 139 -0.55 -15.95 -2.21
C ASP A 139 -0.57 -14.57 -1.49
N GLN A 140 -1.20 -14.49 -0.32
CA GLN A 140 -1.27 -13.29 0.51
C GLN A 140 -0.30 -13.39 1.69
N PHE A 141 0.44 -12.33 1.98
CA PHE A 141 1.32 -12.29 3.16
C PHE A 141 0.52 -11.88 4.39
N LEU A 142 0.57 -12.74 5.42
CA LEU A 142 0.04 -12.42 6.76
C LEU A 142 1.15 -11.81 7.62
N GLU A 143 2.31 -12.47 7.65
CA GLU A 143 3.43 -12.13 8.53
C GLU A 143 4.77 -12.38 7.83
N LEU A 144 5.72 -11.48 8.04
CA LEU A 144 7.09 -11.52 7.52
C LEU A 144 8.05 -11.35 8.69
N ASP A 145 8.80 -12.38 9.04
CA ASP A 145 9.83 -12.38 10.09
C ASP A 145 9.31 -11.82 11.44
N GLY A 146 8.08 -12.20 11.83
CA GLY A 146 7.43 -11.72 13.06
C GLY A 146 6.68 -10.38 12.91
N GLN A 147 6.62 -9.80 11.71
CA GLN A 147 6.02 -8.48 11.46
C GLN A 147 4.91 -8.55 10.41
N ARG A 148 3.75 -7.96 10.72
CA ARG A 148 2.64 -7.83 9.75
C ARG A 148 2.86 -6.62 8.84
N PRO A 149 3.10 -6.79 7.54
CA PRO A 149 3.30 -5.66 6.64
C PRO A 149 1.98 -4.92 6.37
N GLN A 150 1.95 -3.60 6.60
CA GLN A 150 0.77 -2.77 6.30
C GLN A 150 0.79 -2.25 4.85
N SER A 151 1.99 -2.19 4.25
CA SER A 151 2.17 -1.71 2.89
C SER A 151 3.09 -2.60 2.05
N LYS A 152 2.96 -2.49 0.72
CA LYS A 152 3.89 -3.17 -0.22
C LYS A 152 5.34 -2.75 0.00
N GLU A 153 5.58 -1.52 0.46
CA GLU A 153 6.91 -0.97 0.63
C GLU A 153 7.57 -1.49 1.90
N GLU A 154 6.81 -1.58 2.99
CA GLU A 154 7.27 -2.22 4.23
C GLU A 154 7.57 -3.69 3.99
N ALA A 155 6.67 -4.44 3.35
CA ALA A 155 6.92 -5.85 3.02
C ALA A 155 8.23 -6.03 2.25
N ARG A 156 8.46 -5.19 1.23
CA ARG A 156 9.69 -5.22 0.43
C ARG A 156 10.93 -4.87 1.27
N LYS A 157 10.84 -3.87 2.16
CA LYS A 157 11.95 -3.49 3.05
C LYS A 157 12.29 -4.62 4.03
N ILE A 158 11.28 -5.24 4.64
CA ILE A 158 11.44 -6.36 5.59
C ILE A 158 12.13 -7.54 4.88
N ILE A 159 11.61 -7.97 3.73
CA ILE A 159 12.18 -9.08 2.96
C ILE A 159 13.64 -8.80 2.58
N VAL A 160 13.93 -7.62 2.04
CA VAL A 160 15.30 -7.27 1.64
C VAL A 160 16.23 -7.18 2.86
N ARG A 161 15.75 -6.63 3.98
CA ARG A 161 16.53 -6.53 5.23
C ARG A 161 16.84 -7.91 5.81
N ALA A 162 15.84 -8.78 5.91
CA ALA A 162 15.99 -10.12 6.48
C ALA A 162 16.89 -11.01 5.60
N LEU A 163 16.75 -10.95 4.27
CA LEU A 163 17.66 -11.66 3.36
C LEU A 163 19.11 -11.17 3.45
N ARG A 164 19.33 -9.86 3.65
CA ARG A 164 20.68 -9.30 3.80
C ARG A 164 21.33 -9.64 5.15
N LYS A 165 20.53 -9.66 6.23
CA LYS A 165 21.04 -9.86 7.58
C LYS A 165 21.21 -11.34 7.93
N ASN A 166 20.18 -12.15 7.66
CA ASN A 166 20.10 -13.54 8.10
C ASN A 166 20.31 -14.53 6.94
N GLY A 167 20.32 -14.06 5.68
CA GLY A 167 20.34 -14.94 4.51
C GLY A 167 19.03 -15.72 4.30
N GLN A 168 18.02 -15.49 5.15
CA GLN A 168 16.74 -16.19 5.11
C GLN A 168 15.60 -15.29 5.63
N VAL A 169 14.37 -15.60 5.23
CA VAL A 169 13.14 -14.91 5.64
C VAL A 169 12.09 -15.96 5.96
N LEU A 170 11.58 -15.91 7.18
CA LEU A 170 10.38 -16.66 7.55
C LEU A 170 9.15 -15.84 7.15
N MET A 171 8.17 -16.47 6.51
CA MET A 171 6.95 -15.81 6.08
C MET A 171 5.75 -16.72 6.33
N LYS A 172 4.69 -16.16 6.89
CA LYS A 172 3.38 -16.81 6.99
C LYS A 172 2.51 -16.28 5.87
N ILE A 173 2.06 -17.17 5.00
CA ILE A 173 1.24 -16.84 3.84
C ILE A 173 -0.12 -17.50 3.94
N LEU A 174 -1.11 -16.87 3.33
CA LEU A 174 -2.45 -17.39 3.14
C LEU A 174 -2.60 -17.77 1.66
N ARG A 175 -2.79 -19.05 1.40
CA ARG A 175 -2.91 -19.63 0.05
C ARG A 175 -4.37 -19.95 -0.27
N PRO A 176 -4.93 -19.48 -1.38
CA PRO A 176 -6.25 -19.90 -1.83
C PRO A 176 -6.20 -21.32 -2.41
N VAL A 177 -6.84 -22.29 -1.73
CA VAL A 177 -6.92 -23.69 -2.15
C VAL A 177 -8.25 -23.98 -2.86
N SER A 178 -9.35 -23.41 -2.37
CA SER A 178 -10.68 -23.55 -2.99
C SER A 178 -10.83 -22.70 -4.25
N GLU A 179 -11.62 -23.22 -5.19
CA GLU A 179 -12.01 -22.49 -6.40
C GLU A 179 -12.80 -21.21 -6.08
N GLU A 180 -13.55 -21.20 -4.98
CA GLU A 180 -14.26 -20.00 -4.50
C GLU A 180 -13.27 -18.94 -4.01
N ALA A 181 -12.24 -19.36 -3.26
CA ALA A 181 -11.18 -18.49 -2.77
C ALA A 181 -10.38 -17.85 -3.91
N LYS A 182 -10.03 -18.64 -4.94
CA LYS A 182 -9.36 -18.14 -6.14
C LYS A 182 -10.22 -17.14 -6.91
N LYS A 183 -11.52 -17.43 -7.07
CA LYS A 183 -12.46 -16.49 -7.69
C LYS A 183 -12.56 -15.20 -6.90
N ALA A 184 -12.69 -15.26 -5.57
CA ALA A 184 -12.74 -14.07 -4.71
C ALA A 184 -11.48 -13.18 -4.86
N VAL A 185 -10.27 -13.77 -4.89
CA VAL A 185 -9.04 -13.00 -5.10
C VAL A 185 -9.00 -12.41 -6.51
N SER A 186 -9.43 -13.16 -7.53
CA SER A 186 -9.49 -12.67 -8.90
C SER A 186 -10.51 -11.55 -9.11
N GLU A 187 -11.65 -11.61 -8.42
CA GLU A 187 -12.71 -10.58 -8.44
C GLU A 187 -12.25 -9.32 -7.73
N LYS A 188 -11.61 -9.43 -6.56
CA LYS A 188 -10.97 -8.30 -5.87
C LYS A 188 -9.91 -7.62 -6.72
N LYS A 189 -9.12 -8.42 -7.45
CA LYS A 189 -8.15 -7.91 -8.42
C LYS A 189 -8.82 -7.19 -9.59
N ALA A 190 -9.90 -7.76 -10.12
CA ALA A 190 -10.66 -7.18 -11.23
C ALA A 190 -11.42 -5.91 -10.82
N SER A 191 -11.96 -5.83 -9.61
CA SER A 191 -12.67 -4.63 -9.12
C SER A 191 -11.73 -3.44 -8.92
N MET A 192 -10.51 -3.69 -8.43
CA MET A 192 -9.49 -2.66 -8.23
C MET A 192 -8.79 -2.23 -9.53
N ASP A 193 -8.61 -3.14 -10.49
CA ASP A 193 -8.07 -2.81 -11.82
C ASP A 193 -9.15 -2.17 -12.73
N ARG A 194 -10.40 -2.00 -12.27
CA ARG A 194 -11.41 -1.22 -13.01
C ARG A 194 -11.01 0.26 -12.99
N PRO A 195 -10.87 0.90 -14.15
CA PRO A 195 -10.76 2.35 -14.21
C PRO A 195 -11.94 2.97 -13.49
N SER A 196 -11.70 4.00 -12.68
CA SER A 196 -12.72 4.79 -11.97
C SER A 196 -13.72 5.50 -12.91
N TYR A 197 -13.54 5.36 -14.22
CA TYR A 197 -14.39 5.91 -15.25
C TYR A 197 -14.99 4.79 -16.10
N ALA A 198 -16.32 4.67 -16.10
CA ALA A 198 -17.05 3.84 -17.04
C ALA A 198 -16.91 4.45 -18.44
N MET A 199 -16.04 3.89 -19.28
CA MET A 199 -15.94 4.30 -20.69
C MET A 199 -17.24 3.93 -21.42
N ASN A 200 -17.75 4.86 -22.23
CA ASN A 200 -18.85 4.59 -23.14
C ASN A 200 -18.53 3.40 -24.06
N SER A 201 -19.57 2.66 -24.45
CA SER A 201 -19.45 1.45 -25.27
C SER A 201 -18.67 1.68 -26.57
N ASP A 202 -18.79 2.87 -27.16
CA ASP A 202 -18.04 3.22 -28.38
C ASP A 202 -16.55 3.45 -28.13
N VAL A 203 -16.17 4.02 -26.97
CA VAL A 203 -14.78 4.17 -26.57
C VAL A 203 -14.14 2.81 -26.30
N LEU A 204 -14.89 1.89 -25.66
CA LEU A 204 -14.46 0.51 -25.44
C LEU A 204 -14.26 -0.24 -26.77
N LYS A 205 -15.16 -0.10 -27.74
CA LYS A 205 -15.01 -0.68 -29.09
C LYS A 205 -13.77 -0.14 -29.81
N ILE A 206 -13.50 1.16 -29.71
CA ILE A 206 -12.30 1.79 -30.29
C ILE A 206 -11.03 1.24 -29.61
N ALA A 207 -11.02 1.16 -28.27
CA ALA A 207 -9.90 0.65 -27.50
C ALA A 207 -9.61 -0.82 -27.81
N GLN A 208 -10.63 -1.68 -27.87
CA GLN A 208 -10.49 -3.09 -28.25
C GLN A 208 -9.92 -3.24 -29.66
N ARG A 209 -10.47 -2.48 -30.62
CA ARG A 209 -9.98 -2.47 -32.00
C ARG A 209 -8.50 -2.08 -32.07
N GLU A 210 -8.06 -1.10 -31.28
CA GLU A 210 -6.68 -0.65 -31.29
C GLU A 210 -5.74 -1.63 -30.56
N GLN A 211 -6.18 -2.21 -29.45
CA GLN A 211 -5.45 -3.30 -28.76
C GLN A 211 -5.23 -4.49 -29.70
N ASP A 212 -6.24 -4.89 -30.48
CA ASP A 212 -6.10 -5.97 -31.44
C ASP A 212 -5.15 -5.62 -32.60
N LYS A 213 -5.07 -4.36 -33.02
CA LYS A 213 -4.07 -3.92 -34.01
C LYS A 213 -2.66 -3.97 -33.44
N ILE A 214 -2.49 -3.56 -32.18
CA ILE A 214 -1.20 -3.63 -31.48
C ILE A 214 -0.77 -5.09 -31.30
N ARG A 215 -1.70 -5.97 -30.88
CA ARG A 215 -1.45 -7.41 -30.69
C ARG A 215 -1.08 -8.10 -32.01
N ARG A 216 -1.70 -7.69 -33.12
CA ARG A 216 -1.35 -8.14 -34.48
C ARG A 216 -0.04 -7.54 -35.03
N GLY A 217 0.69 -6.77 -34.22
CA GLY A 217 2.06 -6.37 -34.52
C GLY A 217 2.21 -5.19 -35.47
N SER A 218 1.12 -4.50 -35.86
CA SER A 218 1.21 -3.36 -36.79
C SER A 218 1.58 -2.05 -36.08
N ARG A 219 2.67 -2.03 -35.30
CA ARG A 219 3.29 -0.76 -34.95
C ARG A 219 4.02 -0.25 -36.19
N LYS A 220 3.39 0.68 -36.92
CA LYS A 220 4.13 1.51 -37.87
C LYS A 220 5.30 2.13 -37.08
N LYS A 221 6.55 1.85 -37.47
CA LYS A 221 7.72 2.47 -36.84
C LYS A 221 7.50 3.98 -36.89
N VAL A 222 7.29 4.59 -35.73
CA VAL A 222 7.18 6.04 -35.63
C VAL A 222 8.55 6.55 -36.04
N ARG A 223 8.61 7.20 -37.21
CA ARG A 223 9.86 7.82 -37.68
C ARG A 223 10.21 8.94 -36.71
N GLY A 224 11.46 8.97 -36.25
CA GLY A 224 11.96 10.09 -35.48
C GLY A 224 11.76 11.39 -36.25
N ILE A 225 11.42 12.46 -35.54
CA ILE A 225 11.18 13.79 -36.11
C ILE A 225 12.36 14.33 -36.94
N LEU A 226 13.57 13.80 -36.74
CA LEU A 226 14.80 14.14 -37.47
C LEU A 226 15.13 13.14 -38.61
N SER A 227 14.28 12.15 -38.89
CA SER A 227 14.56 11.21 -39.98
C SER A 227 14.52 11.96 -41.30
N ARG A 228 15.68 12.14 -41.93
CA ARG A 228 15.83 12.78 -43.23
C ARG A 228 14.99 12.00 -44.23
N ARG A 229 13.91 12.61 -44.70
CA ARG A 229 13.10 12.09 -45.80
C ARG A 229 14.03 11.89 -46.99
N SER A 230 14.32 10.64 -47.35
CA SER A 230 14.89 10.34 -48.67
C SER A 230 13.92 10.94 -49.68
N ARG A 231 14.40 11.95 -50.40
CA ARG A 231 13.63 12.74 -51.35
C ARG A 231 13.28 11.84 -52.51
N ASN A 232 12.15 11.15 -52.44
CA ASN A 232 11.49 10.62 -53.62
C ASN A 232 9.97 10.70 -53.43
N SER A 233 9.31 11.14 -54.51
CA SER A 233 7.86 11.24 -54.72
C SER A 233 7.14 12.49 -54.18
N SER A 234 7.13 13.54 -55.01
CA SER A 234 5.94 14.07 -55.68
C SER A 234 4.60 14.15 -54.92
N GLY A 235 4.57 14.58 -53.67
CA GLY A 235 3.32 14.77 -52.94
C GLY A 235 3.36 15.95 -51.98
N GLY A 236 2.80 17.08 -52.42
CA GLY A 236 2.34 18.17 -51.55
C GLY A 236 3.43 18.90 -50.76
N ARG A 237 4.29 19.67 -51.44
CA ARG A 237 4.95 20.81 -50.80
C ARG A 237 4.18 22.06 -51.19
N VAL A 238 3.86 22.91 -50.23
CA VAL A 238 3.38 24.26 -50.49
C VAL A 238 4.49 24.97 -51.28
N SER A 239 4.26 25.18 -52.57
CA SER A 239 5.15 25.97 -53.42
C SER A 239 4.81 27.44 -53.22
N VAL A 240 5.67 28.16 -52.50
CA VAL A 240 5.61 29.62 -52.47
C VAL A 240 6.02 30.09 -53.86
N LYS A 241 5.10 30.72 -54.59
CA LYS A 241 5.42 31.31 -55.89
C LYS A 241 6.44 32.44 -55.66
N GLU A 242 7.50 32.44 -56.44
CA GLU A 242 8.64 33.36 -56.32
C GLU A 242 8.25 34.84 -56.50
N LYS A 243 7.08 35.10 -57.10
CA LYS A 243 6.44 36.42 -57.13
C LYS A 243 5.55 36.58 -55.90
N HIS A 244 6.13 36.93 -54.77
CA HIS A 244 5.40 37.57 -53.69
C HIS A 244 5.89 39.01 -53.59
N GLU A 245 4.98 39.97 -53.66
CA GLU A 245 5.31 41.37 -53.38
C GLU A 245 5.62 41.48 -51.89
N SER A 246 6.90 41.42 -51.55
CA SER A 246 7.36 41.70 -50.19
C SER A 246 7.41 43.22 -50.00
N LEU A 247 6.43 43.80 -49.30
CA LEU A 247 6.59 45.15 -48.76
C LEU A 247 7.45 45.07 -47.50
N VAL A 248 8.58 45.76 -47.53
CA VAL A 248 9.44 45.94 -46.35
C VAL A 248 8.71 46.82 -45.35
N ILE A 249 8.60 46.36 -44.11
CA ILE A 249 7.96 47.11 -43.02
C ILE A 249 8.74 48.42 -42.83
N GLY A 250 8.08 49.55 -43.12
CA GLY A 250 8.66 50.90 -43.05
C GLY A 250 8.71 51.68 -44.37
N MET A 251 8.23 51.11 -45.49
CA MET A 251 8.06 51.83 -46.75
C MET A 251 6.60 52.25 -46.96
N ASP A 252 6.35 53.56 -47.09
CA ASP A 252 5.09 54.09 -47.63
C ASP A 252 5.11 53.82 -49.16
N PRO A 253 4.10 53.12 -49.72
CA PRO A 253 4.09 52.74 -51.14
C PRO A 253 4.07 53.92 -52.12
N SER A 254 3.96 55.16 -51.63
CA SER A 254 3.80 56.37 -52.45
C SER A 254 5.10 57.16 -52.66
N LYS A 255 6.11 56.99 -51.81
CA LYS A 255 7.34 57.79 -51.85
C LYS A 255 8.54 56.90 -51.58
N GLY A 256 9.54 56.94 -52.46
CA GLY A 256 10.75 56.13 -52.40
C GLY A 256 11.54 56.27 -51.08
N PRO A 257 12.66 55.54 -50.93
CA PRO A 257 13.37 55.43 -49.65
C PRO A 257 13.70 56.81 -49.07
N LEU A 258 13.36 57.00 -47.78
CA LEU A 258 13.53 58.26 -47.07
C LEU A 258 14.97 58.77 -47.19
N GLN A 259 15.14 59.95 -47.80
CA GLN A 259 16.44 60.62 -47.87
C GLN A 259 16.76 61.30 -46.52
N HIS A 260 18.00 61.12 -46.07
CA HIS A 260 18.50 61.75 -44.84
C HIS A 260 18.56 63.27 -45.00
N VAL A 261 17.76 64.00 -44.22
CA VAL A 261 17.76 65.48 -44.22
C VAL A 261 19.14 65.97 -43.73
N PRO A 262 19.83 66.87 -44.46
CA PRO A 262 21.08 67.46 -43.97
C PRO A 262 20.84 68.18 -42.65
N LYS A 263 21.70 67.94 -41.66
CA LYS A 263 21.63 68.65 -40.38
C LYS A 263 21.78 70.15 -40.62
N PRO A 264 20.93 71.02 -40.04
CA PRO A 264 21.10 72.46 -40.16
C PRO A 264 22.48 72.85 -39.64
N LYS A 265 23.22 73.65 -40.41
CA LYS A 265 24.52 74.21 -39.99
C LYS A 265 24.30 74.94 -38.66
N GLN A 266 25.02 74.53 -37.62
CA GLN A 266 25.03 75.25 -36.36
C GLN A 266 25.56 76.67 -36.63
N PRO A 267 24.89 77.72 -36.14
CA PRO A 267 25.40 79.09 -36.28
C PRO A 267 26.73 79.18 -35.53
N THR A 268 27.78 79.52 -36.27
CA THR A 268 29.11 79.82 -35.71
C THR A 268 29.01 81.04 -34.83
N SER A 269 29.38 80.90 -33.57
CA SER A 269 29.63 82.02 -32.66
C SER A 269 30.73 82.91 -33.22
N LYS A 270 30.38 84.14 -33.58
CA LYS A 270 31.34 85.24 -33.64
C LYS A 270 30.96 86.21 -32.53
N THR A 271 31.80 86.20 -31.48
CA THR A 271 31.98 87.29 -30.53
C THR A 271 32.46 88.54 -31.28
N ASP A 272 31.69 89.60 -31.09
CA ASP A 272 32.05 91.00 -30.82
C ASP A 272 33.31 91.58 -31.47
N ASP A 273 33.15 92.72 -32.15
CA ASP A 273 33.96 93.92 -31.87
C ASP A 273 33.27 95.18 -32.44
N GLU A 274 33.54 96.27 -31.73
CA GLU A 274 32.96 97.61 -31.69
C GLU A 274 33.05 98.41 -33.01
N ASP A 275 32.16 99.40 -33.14
CA ASP A 275 32.45 100.85 -33.26
C ASP A 275 31.47 101.53 -34.22
N ASP A 276 30.65 102.44 -33.70
CA ASP A 276 30.39 103.70 -34.41
C ASP A 276 30.01 104.77 -33.38
N SER A 277 30.97 105.67 -33.23
CA SER A 277 31.05 106.90 -32.46
C SER A 277 29.99 107.95 -32.83
N GLU A 278 29.47 108.66 -31.82
CA GLU A 278 29.50 110.13 -31.70
C GLU A 278 29.11 110.58 -30.28
#